data_AF-A0A847AKE2-F1
#
_entry.id   AF-A0A847AKE2-F1
#
_cell.length_a   1.000
_cell.length_b   1.000
_cell.length_c   1.000
_cell.angle_alpha   90.00
_cell.angle_beta   90.00
_cell.angle_gamma   90.00
#
_symmetry.space_group_name_H-M   'P 1'
#
loop_
_entity.id
_entity.type
_entity.pdbx_description
1 polymer ?
#
loop_
_entity_poly.entity_id
_entity_poly.type
_entity_poly.pdbx_seq_one_letter_code
_entity_poly.pdbx_strand_id
1 'polypeptide(L)'
;MDLAHHKDIQDYIRKVCTQVRFHDVHHDIKLELTAHIQEIVEEYLQQGLSEKEAVKQALAQMGDADIIGKQLDLVHKPKPEWTILLLSFLFVNIGLLAMYFIQKQSLLIYDSILFEKSLLYSLMSLIFIIGLYFFDYRKLERFSKHFYIGTLLILIFTVFWGIQVKGSSSWLAIGPFIVNVVAVIPFLFIAALAGIFNKWDW
;
A
#
# COMPACT_ATOMS: atom_id res chain seq x y z
N MET A 1 5.09 37.38 -5.37
CA MET A 1 6.09 37.34 -6.46
C MET A 1 6.36 35.88 -6.73
N ASP A 2 6.41 35.44 -8.00
CA ASP A 2 6.40 34.02 -8.36
C ASP A 2 7.79 33.36 -8.22
N LEU A 3 8.32 33.39 -7.00
CA LEU A 3 9.62 32.81 -6.63
C LEU A 3 9.63 31.28 -6.79
N ALA A 4 8.46 30.65 -6.88
CA ALA A 4 8.29 29.23 -7.15
C ALA A 4 8.92 28.79 -8.49
N HIS A 5 9.07 29.71 -9.45
CA HIS A 5 9.66 29.41 -10.76
C HIS A 5 11.11 29.89 -10.92
N HIS A 6 11.77 30.34 -9.85
CA HIS A 6 13.17 30.72 -9.92
C HIS A 6 14.04 29.48 -10.21
N LYS A 7 14.78 29.51 -11.32
CA LYS A 7 15.52 28.36 -11.87
C LYS A 7 16.45 27.71 -10.85
N ASP A 8 17.18 28.53 -10.09
CA ASP A 8 18.15 28.07 -9.09
C ASP A 8 17.50 27.27 -7.96
N ILE A 9 16.31 27.67 -7.50
CA ILE A 9 15.54 26.97 -6.47
C ILE A 9 15.06 25.63 -7.01
N GLN A 10 14.54 25.61 -8.23
CA GLN A 10 14.08 24.38 -8.88
C GLN A 10 15.21 23.39 -9.13
N ASP A 11 16.38 23.87 -9.53
CA ASP A 11 17.56 23.04 -9.73
C ASP A 11 18.10 22.49 -8.39
N TYR A 12 18.07 23.29 -7.32
CA TYR A 12 18.41 22.85 -5.96
C TYR A 12 17.47 21.74 -5.47
N ILE A 13 16.15 21.98 -5.50
CA ILE A 13 15.14 21.00 -5.07
C ILE A 13 15.23 19.73 -5.89
N ARG A 14 15.43 19.84 -7.21
CA ARG A 14 15.63 18.67 -8.08
C ARG A 14 16.84 17.87 -7.62
N LYS A 15 17.98 18.51 -7.34
CA LYS A 15 19.19 17.85 -6.84
C LYS A 15 18.94 17.14 -5.51
N VAL A 16 18.24 17.78 -4.57
CA VAL A 16 17.82 17.13 -3.31
C VAL A 16 16.98 15.88 -3.58
N CYS A 17 15.93 15.98 -4.40
CA CYS A 17 15.06 14.85 -4.73
C CYS A 17 15.79 13.70 -5.43
N THR A 18 16.86 13.96 -6.21
CA THR A 18 17.63 12.87 -6.83
C THR A 18 18.33 11.95 -5.84
N GLN A 19 18.59 12.42 -4.61
CA GLN A 19 19.20 11.62 -3.55
C GLN A 19 18.15 10.80 -2.76
N VAL A 20 16.86 11.14 -2.87
CA VAL A 20 15.76 10.47 -2.16
C VAL A 20 15.20 9.35 -3.04
N ARG A 21 15.38 8.10 -2.60
CA ARG A 21 14.97 6.91 -3.39
C ARG A 21 13.48 6.67 -3.39
N PHE A 22 12.79 7.07 -2.32
CA PHE A 22 11.35 6.85 -2.21
C PHE A 22 10.60 7.94 -2.97
N HIS A 23 10.14 7.62 -4.18
CA HIS A 23 9.52 8.60 -5.06
C HIS A 23 8.15 9.09 -4.58
N ASP A 24 7.43 8.31 -3.78
CA ASP A 24 6.11 8.72 -3.29
C ASP A 24 6.15 9.96 -2.40
N VAL A 25 7.28 10.24 -1.73
CA VAL A 25 7.45 11.45 -0.89
C VAL A 25 8.00 12.64 -1.67
N HIS A 26 8.34 12.49 -2.95
CA HIS A 26 8.93 13.60 -3.72
C HIS A 26 7.98 14.79 -3.85
N HIS A 27 6.67 14.56 -3.85
CA HIS A 27 5.71 15.65 -3.89
C HIS A 27 5.76 16.48 -2.61
N ASP A 28 5.68 15.83 -1.46
CA ASP A 28 5.68 16.47 -0.14
C ASP A 28 7.01 17.19 0.13
N ILE A 29 8.14 16.54 -0.18
CA ILE A 29 9.48 17.13 -0.06
C ILE A 29 9.60 18.40 -0.91
N LYS A 30 9.07 18.40 -2.15
CA LYS A 30 9.09 19.60 -3.00
C LYS A 30 8.28 20.73 -2.41
N LEU A 31 7.10 20.43 -1.87
CA LEU A 31 6.24 21.43 -1.25
C LEU A 31 6.91 22.05 -0.03
N GLU A 32 7.42 21.22 0.88
CA GLU A 32 8.10 21.67 2.11
C GLU A 32 9.34 22.51 1.79
N LEU A 33 10.22 22.03 0.90
CA LEU A 33 11.43 22.77 0.52
C LEU A 33 11.10 24.08 -0.21
N THR A 34 10.07 24.08 -1.07
CA THR A 34 9.67 25.30 -1.78
C THR A 34 9.15 26.35 -0.79
N ALA A 35 8.26 25.94 0.13
CA ALA A 35 7.71 26.82 1.14
C ALA A 35 8.81 27.38 2.04
N HIS A 36 9.71 26.51 2.53
CA HIS A 36 10.78 26.94 3.43
C HIS A 36 11.79 27.88 2.75
N ILE A 37 12.18 27.60 1.51
CA ILE A 37 13.07 28.50 0.76
C ILE A 37 12.39 29.85 0.51
N GLN A 38 11.09 29.85 0.20
CA GLN A 38 10.32 31.09 0.00
C GLN A 38 10.29 31.95 1.27
N GLU A 39 10.05 31.34 2.44
CA GLU A 39 10.10 32.05 3.73
C GLU A 39 11.47 32.71 3.96
N ILE A 40 12.57 31.99 3.70
CA ILE A 40 13.93 32.53 3.87
C ILE A 40 14.21 33.67 2.88
N VAL A 41 13.76 33.53 1.63
CA VAL A 41 13.92 34.59 0.61
C VAL A 41 13.16 35.84 1.02
N GLU A 42 11.92 35.70 1.50
CA GLU A 42 11.12 36.81 1.98
C GLU A 42 11.77 37.52 3.17
N GLU A 43 12.39 36.79 4.09
CA GLU A 43 13.15 37.37 5.20
C GLU A 43 14.31 38.25 4.69
N TYR A 44 15.11 37.76 3.73
CA TYR A 44 16.21 38.53 3.14
C TYR A 44 15.73 39.74 2.32
N LEU A 45 14.59 39.62 1.63
CA LEU A 45 13.97 40.75 0.93
C LEU A 45 13.53 41.85 1.91
N GLN A 46 12.97 41.47 3.07
CA GLN A 46 12.61 42.43 4.13
C GLN A 46 13.83 43.13 4.74
N GLN A 47 14.99 42.46 4.74
CA GLN A 47 16.27 43.05 5.13
C GLN A 47 16.86 43.98 4.06
N GLY A 48 16.18 44.16 2.92
CA GLY A 48 16.56 45.09 1.86
C GLY A 48 17.52 44.51 0.81
N LEU A 49 17.74 43.19 0.79
CA LEU A 49 18.53 42.54 -0.25
C LEU A 49 17.77 42.55 -1.58
N SER A 50 18.53 42.55 -2.68
CA SER A 50 17.94 42.28 -4.00
C SER A 50 17.47 40.83 -4.08
N GLU A 51 16.44 40.56 -4.89
CA GLU A 51 15.89 39.21 -5.08
C GLU A 51 16.96 38.16 -5.41
N LYS A 52 17.89 38.50 -6.32
CA LYS A 52 18.97 37.60 -6.73
C LYS A 52 19.93 37.28 -5.58
N GLU A 53 20.21 38.26 -4.72
CA GLU A 53 21.05 38.07 -3.55
C GLU A 53 20.31 37.28 -2.46
N ALA A 54 19.03 37.59 -2.24
CA ALA A 54 18.17 36.89 -1.30
C ALA A 54 18.06 35.40 -1.63
N VAL A 55 17.85 35.04 -2.91
CA VAL A 55 17.84 33.63 -3.36
C VAL A 55 19.18 32.96 -3.13
N LYS A 56 20.29 33.63 -3.45
CA LYS A 56 21.64 33.06 -3.25
C LYS A 56 21.92 32.81 -1.76
N GLN A 57 21.54 33.74 -0.88
CA GLN A 57 21.71 33.59 0.56
C GLN A 57 20.78 32.51 1.12
N ALA A 58 19.53 32.44 0.65
CA ALA A 58 18.59 31.39 1.04
C ALA A 58 19.13 29.99 0.71
N LEU A 59 19.64 29.79 -0.52
CA LEU A 59 20.25 28.51 -0.91
C LEU A 59 21.53 28.19 -0.11
N ALA A 60 22.34 29.20 0.21
CA ALA A 60 23.51 29.01 1.06
C ALA A 60 23.13 28.60 2.50
N GLN A 61 22.04 29.16 3.03
CA GLN A 61 21.49 28.81 4.33
C GLN A 61 20.91 27.38 4.36
N MET A 62 20.25 26.96 3.28
CA MET A 62 19.76 25.58 3.11
C MET A 62 20.91 24.55 3.09
N GLY A 63 22.09 24.97 2.62
CA GLY A 63 23.30 24.15 2.62
C GLY A 63 23.44 23.29 1.36
N ASP A 64 24.19 22.19 1.48
CA ASP A 64 24.47 21.31 0.34
C ASP A 64 23.31 20.36 0.05
N ALA A 65 22.83 20.39 -1.20
CA ALA A 65 21.71 19.58 -1.66
C ALA A 65 21.94 18.07 -1.52
N ASP A 66 23.19 17.59 -1.68
CA ASP A 66 23.48 16.16 -1.61
C ASP A 66 23.43 15.67 -0.16
N ILE A 67 23.89 16.48 0.79
CA ILE A 67 23.79 16.20 2.23
C ILE A 67 22.33 16.18 2.67
N ILE A 68 21.57 17.23 2.36
CA ILE A 68 20.14 17.33 2.73
C ILE A 68 19.34 16.17 2.11
N GLY A 69 19.58 15.88 0.83
CA GLY A 69 18.89 14.78 0.15
C GLY A 69 19.16 13.41 0.77
N LYS A 70 20.40 13.13 1.21
CA LYS A 70 20.72 11.88 1.92
C LYS A 70 20.06 11.79 3.30
N GLN A 71 19.97 12.90 4.02
CA GLN A 71 19.28 12.94 5.32
C GLN A 71 17.79 12.68 5.14
N LEU A 72 17.17 13.31 4.13
CA LEU A 72 15.76 13.07 3.80
C LEU A 72 15.49 11.64 3.37
N ASP A 73 16.39 11.00 2.59
CA ASP A 73 16.28 9.59 2.22
C ASP A 73 16.25 8.65 3.43
N LEU A 74 17.07 8.93 4.45
CA LEU A 74 17.13 8.11 5.67
C LEU A 74 15.83 8.20 6.49
N VAL A 75 15.25 9.40 6.57
CA VAL A 75 14.01 9.63 7.33
C VAL A 75 12.79 9.06 6.60
N HIS A 76 12.71 9.23 5.28
CA HIS A 76 11.56 8.85 4.47
C HIS A 76 11.64 7.44 3.86
N LYS A 77 12.61 6.62 4.30
CA LYS A 77 12.76 5.26 3.79
C LYS A 77 11.53 4.41 4.15
N PRO A 78 10.87 3.73 3.19
CA PRO A 78 9.79 2.80 3.50
C PRO A 78 10.33 1.65 4.34
N LYS A 79 9.68 1.38 5.47
CA LYS A 79 10.04 0.33 6.43
C LYS A 79 8.98 -0.77 6.37
N PRO A 80 9.23 -1.89 5.68
CA PRO A 80 8.35 -3.04 5.78
C PRO A 80 8.40 -3.61 7.21
N GLU A 81 7.24 -3.96 7.73
CA GLU A 81 7.08 -4.57 9.05
C GLU A 81 7.48 -6.06 9.01
N TRP A 82 8.79 -6.31 9.01
CA TRP A 82 9.38 -7.66 8.92
C TRP A 82 8.85 -8.62 9.99
N THR A 83 8.51 -8.10 11.17
CA THR A 83 7.94 -8.88 12.27
C THR A 83 6.62 -9.55 11.87
N ILE A 84 5.74 -8.84 11.15
CA ILE A 84 4.45 -9.38 10.70
C ILE A 84 4.65 -10.47 9.65
N LEU A 85 5.60 -10.27 8.73
CA LEU A 85 5.94 -11.26 7.71
C LEU A 85 6.50 -12.54 8.34
N LEU A 86 7.42 -12.40 9.30
CA LEU A 86 7.99 -13.52 10.02
C LEU A 86 6.92 -14.29 10.81
N LEU A 87 6.07 -13.58 11.55
CA LEU A 87 5.01 -14.20 12.35
C LEU A 87 3.99 -14.93 11.46
N SER A 88 3.61 -14.34 10.34
CA SER A 88 2.72 -14.96 9.34
C SER A 88 3.33 -16.23 8.76
N PHE A 89 4.63 -16.19 8.41
CA PHE A 89 5.36 -17.37 7.94
C PHE A 89 5.34 -18.50 8.97
N LEU A 90 5.59 -18.20 10.24
CA LEU A 90 5.55 -19.19 11.31
C LEU A 90 4.15 -19.83 11.44
N PHE A 91 3.08 -19.02 11.45
CA PHE A 91 1.72 -19.55 11.55
C PHE A 91 1.33 -20.44 10.37
N VAL A 92 1.69 -20.08 9.14
CA VAL A 92 1.44 -20.93 7.96
C VAL A 92 2.16 -22.28 8.10
N ASN A 93 3.42 -22.29 8.53
CA ASN A 93 4.18 -23.53 8.74
C ASN A 93 3.60 -24.40 9.86
N ILE A 94 3.19 -23.79 10.98
CA ILE A 94 2.51 -24.50 12.07
C ILE A 94 1.21 -25.13 11.57
N GLY A 95 0.41 -24.39 10.78
CA GLY A 95 -0.81 -24.90 10.17
C GLY A 95 -0.54 -26.09 9.22
N LEU A 96 0.49 -25.98 8.36
CA LEU A 96 0.89 -27.07 7.46
C LEU A 96 1.35 -28.31 8.23
N LEU A 97 2.12 -28.12 9.30
CA LEU A 97 2.58 -29.21 10.16
C LEU A 97 1.39 -29.90 10.86
N ALA A 98 0.41 -29.13 11.35
CA ALA A 98 -0.81 -29.67 11.93
C ALA A 98 -1.59 -30.50 10.90
N MET A 99 -1.76 -30.00 9.67
CA MET A 99 -2.43 -30.73 8.59
C MET A 99 -1.70 -32.02 8.22
N TYR A 100 -0.36 -32.00 8.21
CA TYR A 100 0.46 -33.19 7.99
C TYR A 100 0.21 -34.25 9.06
N PHE A 101 0.22 -33.88 10.34
CA PHE A 101 -0.04 -34.81 11.45
C PHE A 101 -1.46 -35.37 11.42
N ILE A 102 -2.47 -34.54 11.15
CA ILE A 102 -3.87 -34.97 11.04
C ILE A 102 -4.04 -36.03 9.96
N GLN A 103 -3.44 -35.82 8.79
CA GLN A 103 -3.50 -36.77 7.68
C GLN A 103 -2.73 -38.06 8.01
N LYS A 104 -1.51 -37.96 8.56
CA LYS A 104 -0.68 -39.14 8.88
C LYS A 104 -1.30 -40.03 9.97
N GLN A 105 -1.96 -39.44 10.95
CA GLN A 105 -2.60 -40.17 12.03
C GLN A 105 -3.97 -40.77 11.62
N SER A 106 -4.38 -40.60 10.35
CA SER A 106 -5.68 -41.07 9.81
C SER A 106 -6.87 -40.66 10.69
N LEU A 107 -6.80 -39.48 11.32
CA LEU A 107 -7.85 -38.98 12.22
C LEU A 107 -9.16 -38.67 11.49
N LEU A 108 -9.17 -38.79 10.17
CA LEU A 108 -10.32 -38.56 9.32
C LEU A 108 -10.75 -39.85 8.64
N ILE A 109 -12.07 -40.00 8.51
CA ILE A 109 -12.76 -41.19 7.99
C ILE A 109 -12.47 -41.42 6.50
N TYR A 110 -11.93 -40.41 5.81
CA TYR A 110 -11.65 -40.44 4.37
C TYR A 110 -10.17 -40.23 4.12
N ASP A 111 -9.61 -40.96 3.14
CA ASP A 111 -8.23 -40.81 2.67
C ASP A 111 -8.08 -39.49 1.89
N SER A 112 -8.13 -38.39 2.64
CA SER A 112 -8.18 -37.04 2.12
C SER A 112 -6.77 -36.50 1.96
N ILE A 113 -6.43 -36.14 0.71
CA ILE A 113 -5.22 -35.42 0.30
C ILE A 113 -5.26 -33.98 0.87
N LEU A 114 -5.14 -33.82 2.19
CA LEU A 114 -5.31 -32.54 2.89
C LEU A 114 -4.05 -31.72 2.94
N PHE A 115 -2.93 -32.36 3.25
CA PHE A 115 -1.63 -31.73 3.35
C PHE A 115 -1.22 -31.15 1.99
N GLU A 116 -1.36 -31.92 0.92
CA GLU A 116 -0.98 -31.47 -0.42
C GLU A 116 -1.89 -30.35 -0.91
N LYS A 117 -3.19 -30.39 -0.59
CA LYS A 117 -4.11 -29.26 -0.86
C LYS A 117 -3.74 -28.02 -0.04
N SER A 118 -3.45 -28.18 1.25
CA SER A 118 -3.06 -27.08 2.14
C SER A 118 -1.74 -26.45 1.70
N LEU A 119 -0.80 -27.27 1.23
CA LEU A 119 0.46 -26.83 0.66
C LEU A 119 0.22 -26.05 -0.64
N LEU A 120 -0.61 -26.58 -1.55
CA LEU A 120 -0.96 -25.89 -2.79
C LEU A 120 -1.59 -24.52 -2.52
N TYR A 121 -2.57 -24.43 -1.62
CA TYR A 121 -3.21 -23.16 -1.27
C TYR A 121 -2.24 -22.20 -0.57
N SER A 122 -1.32 -22.68 0.26
CA SER A 122 -0.26 -21.86 0.86
C SER A 122 0.71 -21.29 -0.18
N LEU A 123 1.04 -22.06 -1.22
CA LEU A 123 1.88 -21.58 -2.33
C LEU A 123 1.12 -20.58 -3.20
N MET A 124 -0.14 -20.85 -3.52
CA MET A 124 -0.99 -19.92 -4.26
C MET A 124 -1.16 -18.59 -3.51
N SER A 125 -1.35 -18.63 -2.18
CA SER A 125 -1.47 -17.41 -1.38
C SER A 125 -0.17 -16.62 -1.31
N LEU A 126 1.00 -17.29 -1.26
CA LEU A 126 2.30 -16.62 -1.32
C LEU A 126 2.47 -15.86 -2.64
N ILE A 127 2.15 -16.50 -3.77
CA ILE A 127 2.19 -15.85 -5.09
C ILE A 127 1.22 -14.66 -5.11
N PHE A 128 0.02 -14.84 -4.56
CA PHE A 128 -0.99 -13.79 -4.49
C PHE A 128 -0.54 -12.59 -3.64
N ILE A 129 0.05 -12.81 -2.47
CA ILE A 129 0.59 -11.74 -1.60
C ILE A 129 1.72 -10.98 -2.29
N ILE A 130 2.64 -11.69 -2.96
CA ILE A 130 3.71 -11.05 -3.74
C ILE A 130 3.10 -10.20 -4.87
N GLY A 131 2.08 -10.71 -5.56
CA GLY A 131 1.36 -9.97 -6.58
C GLY A 131 0.71 -8.69 -6.03
N LEU A 132 0.05 -8.78 -4.88
CA LEU A 132 -0.54 -7.62 -4.20
C LEU A 132 0.50 -6.60 -3.72
N TYR A 133 1.68 -7.05 -3.29
CA TYR A 133 2.76 -6.15 -2.86
C TYR A 133 3.23 -5.21 -3.97
N PHE A 134 3.28 -5.69 -5.22
CA PHE A 134 3.62 -4.87 -6.38
C PHE A 134 2.41 -4.18 -7.02
N PHE A 135 1.20 -4.46 -6.54
CA PHE A 135 -0.01 -3.84 -7.05
C PHE A 135 -0.21 -2.48 -6.42
N ASP A 136 -0.27 -1.44 -7.26
CA ASP A 136 -0.59 -0.08 -6.83
C ASP A 136 -2.06 0.00 -6.39
N TYR A 137 -2.27 -0.05 -5.06
CA TYR A 137 -3.59 0.00 -4.45
C TYR A 137 -4.33 1.31 -4.70
N ARG A 138 -3.65 2.41 -5.06
CA ARG A 138 -4.29 3.69 -5.39
C ARG A 138 -5.19 3.56 -6.63
N LYS A 139 -4.89 2.61 -7.52
CA LYS A 139 -5.75 2.30 -8.67
C LYS A 139 -7.12 1.81 -8.23
N LEU A 140 -7.23 1.13 -7.09
CA LEU A 140 -8.48 0.60 -6.58
C LEU A 140 -9.43 1.72 -6.14
N GLU A 141 -8.90 2.85 -5.66
CA GLU A 141 -9.67 4.01 -5.21
C GLU A 141 -10.59 4.59 -6.30
N ARG A 142 -10.11 4.62 -7.56
CA ARG A 142 -10.92 5.10 -8.69
C ARG A 142 -12.11 4.17 -8.97
N PHE A 143 -11.96 2.89 -8.69
CA PHE A 143 -12.97 1.87 -8.96
C PHE A 143 -13.79 1.46 -7.72
N SER A 144 -13.56 2.07 -6.57
CA SER A 144 -14.17 1.69 -5.29
C SER A 144 -15.70 1.57 -5.33
N LYS A 145 -16.41 2.47 -6.03
CA LYS A 145 -17.87 2.37 -6.21
C LYS A 145 -18.28 1.14 -7.01
N HIS A 146 -17.57 0.82 -8.10
CA HIS A 146 -17.83 -0.36 -8.92
C HIS A 146 -17.53 -1.64 -8.12
N PHE A 147 -16.45 -1.64 -7.35
CA PHE A 147 -16.06 -2.75 -6.48
C PHE A 147 -17.10 -3.00 -5.39
N TYR A 148 -17.63 -1.94 -4.78
CA TYR A 148 -18.71 -2.02 -3.79
C TYR A 148 -19.98 -2.65 -4.37
N ILE A 149 -20.48 -2.11 -5.49
CA ILE A 149 -21.68 -2.62 -6.16
C ILE A 149 -21.48 -4.07 -6.60
N GLY A 150 -20.33 -4.39 -7.19
CA GLY A 150 -19.97 -5.76 -7.58
C GLY A 150 -19.98 -6.72 -6.39
N THR A 151 -19.38 -6.32 -5.26
CA THR A 151 -19.38 -7.13 -4.02
C THR A 151 -20.79 -7.36 -3.49
N LEU A 152 -21.64 -6.33 -3.52
CA LEU A 152 -23.04 -6.43 -3.10
C LEU A 152 -23.84 -7.39 -4.01
N LEU A 153 -23.66 -7.28 -5.33
CA LEU A 153 -24.32 -8.15 -6.29
C LEU A 153 -23.87 -9.61 -6.12
N ILE A 154 -22.57 -9.85 -5.91
CA ILE A 154 -22.03 -11.19 -5.62
C ILE A 154 -22.63 -11.75 -4.33
N LEU A 155 -22.76 -10.93 -3.28
CA LEU A 155 -23.38 -11.36 -2.01
C LEU A 155 -24.84 -11.77 -2.24
N ILE A 156 -25.64 -10.91 -2.88
CA ILE A 156 -27.05 -11.19 -3.19
C ILE A 156 -27.16 -12.47 -4.01
N PHE A 157 -26.34 -12.60 -5.07
CA PHE A 157 -26.31 -13.80 -5.89
C PHE A 157 -25.98 -15.06 -5.07
N THR A 158 -25.01 -14.98 -4.16
CA THR A 158 -24.63 -16.09 -3.29
C THR A 158 -25.76 -16.52 -2.35
N VAL A 159 -26.55 -15.57 -1.82
CA VAL A 159 -27.68 -15.89 -0.94
C VAL A 159 -28.75 -16.73 -1.66
N PHE A 160 -29.06 -16.38 -2.91
CA PHE A 160 -30.13 -17.03 -3.67
C PHE A 160 -29.67 -18.29 -4.44
N TRP A 161 -28.45 -18.29 -4.98
CA TRP A 161 -27.94 -19.35 -5.86
C TRP A 161 -26.68 -20.06 -5.32
N GLY A 162 -26.25 -19.74 -4.10
CA GLY A 162 -25.11 -20.39 -3.46
C GLY A 162 -25.34 -21.86 -3.14
N ILE A 163 -24.26 -22.63 -3.17
CA ILE A 163 -24.25 -24.03 -2.72
C ILE A 163 -24.51 -24.05 -1.22
N GLN A 164 -25.54 -24.79 -0.81
CA GLN A 164 -25.91 -24.94 0.59
C GLN A 164 -25.00 -25.95 1.27
N VAL A 165 -24.27 -25.49 2.29
CA VAL A 165 -23.50 -26.35 3.19
C VAL A 165 -24.00 -26.10 4.61
N LYS A 166 -24.51 -27.14 5.28
CA LYS A 166 -25.10 -27.04 6.64
C LYS A 166 -26.20 -25.98 6.74
N GLY A 167 -27.04 -25.84 5.71
CA GLY A 167 -28.18 -24.90 5.70
C GLY A 167 -27.83 -23.45 5.37
N SER A 168 -26.57 -23.12 5.06
CA SER A 168 -26.15 -21.78 4.65
C SER A 168 -25.67 -21.77 3.19
N SER A 169 -26.26 -20.88 2.37
CA SER A 169 -25.82 -20.58 1.01
C SER A 169 -24.60 -19.64 1.04
N SER A 170 -23.43 -20.19 1.36
CA SER A 170 -22.19 -19.39 1.52
C SER A 170 -21.14 -19.65 0.43
N TRP A 171 -21.32 -20.67 -0.39
CA TRP A 171 -20.31 -21.18 -1.31
C TRP A 171 -20.71 -20.97 -2.77
N LEU A 172 -19.77 -20.59 -3.62
CA LEU A 172 -19.95 -20.56 -5.08
C LEU A 172 -18.88 -21.40 -5.76
N ALA A 173 -19.28 -22.12 -6.81
CA ALA A 173 -18.36 -22.80 -7.70
C ALA A 173 -17.84 -21.82 -8.77
N ILE A 174 -16.53 -21.62 -8.81
CA ILE A 174 -15.84 -20.79 -9.81
C ILE A 174 -14.87 -21.71 -10.54
N GLY A 175 -15.34 -22.30 -11.65
CA GLY A 175 -14.58 -23.31 -12.39
C GLY A 175 -14.27 -24.55 -11.52
N PRO A 176 -12.99 -24.97 -11.38
CA PRO A 176 -12.62 -26.12 -10.55
C PRO A 176 -12.60 -25.81 -9.05
N PHE A 177 -12.80 -24.54 -8.65
CA PHE A 177 -12.72 -24.12 -7.26
C PHE A 177 -14.09 -23.90 -6.65
N ILE A 178 -14.22 -24.23 -5.36
CA ILE A 178 -15.41 -23.92 -4.55
C ILE A 178 -14.96 -22.94 -3.48
N VAL A 179 -15.47 -21.71 -3.55
CA VAL A 179 -15.02 -20.60 -2.71
C VAL A 179 -16.13 -20.22 -1.75
N ASN A 180 -15.77 -20.03 -0.47
CA ASN A 180 -16.67 -19.44 0.51
C ASN A 180 -16.70 -17.93 0.28
N VAL A 181 -17.70 -17.46 -0.46
CA VAL A 181 -17.78 -16.07 -0.89
C VAL A 181 -18.12 -15.15 0.29
N VAL A 182 -18.94 -15.64 1.23
CA VAL A 182 -19.26 -14.91 2.47
C VAL A 182 -18.02 -14.62 3.30
N ALA A 183 -17.02 -15.52 3.31
CA ALA A 183 -15.75 -15.28 3.99
C ALA A 183 -14.85 -14.24 3.30
N VAL A 184 -14.99 -14.05 1.97
CA VAL A 184 -14.16 -13.12 1.19
C VAL A 184 -14.76 -11.70 1.17
N ILE A 185 -16.09 -11.60 1.25
CA ILE A 185 -16.84 -10.34 1.14
C ILE A 185 -16.36 -9.23 2.09
N PRO A 186 -16.07 -9.48 3.39
CA PRO A 186 -15.59 -8.43 4.28
C PRO A 186 -14.33 -7.73 3.77
N PHE A 187 -13.38 -8.48 3.20
CA PHE A 187 -12.15 -7.91 2.64
C PHE A 187 -12.44 -7.02 1.42
N LEU A 188 -13.37 -7.44 0.56
CA LEU A 188 -13.77 -6.66 -0.61
C LEU A 188 -14.49 -5.37 -0.20
N PHE A 189 -15.36 -5.43 0.83
CA PHE A 189 -16.01 -4.24 1.37
C PHE A 189 -15.04 -3.28 2.04
N ILE A 190 -14.08 -3.77 2.83
CA ILE A 190 -13.04 -2.91 3.42
C ILE A 190 -12.29 -2.17 2.31
N ALA A 191 -11.86 -2.88 1.27
CA ALA A 191 -11.15 -2.26 0.15
C ALA A 191 -12.01 -1.23 -0.62
N ALA A 192 -13.29 -1.53 -0.82
CA ALA A 192 -14.22 -0.62 -1.49
C ALA A 192 -14.53 0.62 -0.64
N LEU A 193 -14.88 0.43 0.63
CA LEU A 193 -15.24 1.52 1.54
C LEU A 193 -14.06 2.44 1.84
N ALA A 194 -12.85 1.91 1.99
CA ALA A 194 -11.64 2.70 2.18
C ALA A 194 -11.47 3.76 1.07
N GLY A 195 -11.64 3.38 -0.20
CA GLY A 195 -11.53 4.34 -1.30
C GLY A 195 -12.76 5.24 -1.49
N ILE A 196 -13.94 4.84 -1.01
CA ILE A 196 -15.12 5.73 -0.98
C ILE A 196 -14.92 6.83 0.07
N PHE A 197 -14.48 6.47 1.28
CA PHE A 197 -14.29 7.41 2.38
C PHE A 197 -13.07 8.31 2.19
N ASN A 198 -12.06 7.91 1.40
CA ASN A 198 -10.93 8.78 1.07
C ASN A 198 -11.35 10.08 0.32
N LYS A 199 -12.51 10.08 -0.33
CA LYS A 199 -13.05 11.24 -1.07
C LYS A 199 -14.19 11.94 -0.33
N TRP A 200 -14.42 11.56 0.92
CA TRP A 200 -15.49 12.13 1.73
C TRP A 200 -14.94 13.35 2.46
N ASP A 201 -15.41 14.54 2.09
CA ASP A 201 -15.16 15.75 2.88
C ASP A 201 -15.97 15.64 4.18
N TRP A 202 -15.25 15.49 5.29
CA TRP A 202 -15.79 15.45 6.66
C TRP A 202 -16.07 16.85 7.20
#